data_AF-A0A2W5YWL8-F1
#
_entry.id   AF-A0A2W5YWL8-F1
#
_cell.length_a   1.000
_cell.length_b   1.000
_cell.length_c   1.000
_cell.angle_alpha   90.00
_cell.angle_beta   90.00
_cell.angle_gamma   90.00
#
_symmetry.space_group_name_H-M   'P 1'
#
loop_
_entity.id
_entity.type
_entity.pdbx_description
1 polymer ?
#
loop_
_entity_poly.entity_id
_entity_poly.type
_entity_poly.pdbx_seq_one_letter_code
_entity_poly.pdbx_strand_id
1 'polypeptide(L)'
;MTKLNYALLFTAAVAFAQEPAATPAASSTPSRSIRISFVPPPLEGTISLGIYDENDQLVRVLHQEASFDDFTAGPDALVTKWDGKDDFGYELWPGTYHARGFLVAPMKVQEITAEATPAPEQQAVKVRLMANPLEKSERPTIQLMGGIDDEDVLLKTVDGLPLLTMTQAPGVKRVSVAPGENGGVTVHIETDATSRRFSIAGVNRMMAFDCGEFELR
;
A
#
# COMPACT_ATOMS: atom_id res chain seq x y z
N MET A 1 32.58 64.71 -71.04
CA MET A 1 33.66 63.73 -71.26
C MET A 1 33.38 62.49 -70.42
N THR A 2 33.09 61.38 -71.11
CA THR A 2 33.38 59.97 -70.80
C THR A 2 33.22 59.40 -69.37
N LYS A 3 32.15 58.59 -69.22
CA LYS A 3 31.95 57.27 -68.54
C LYS A 3 32.61 56.97 -67.17
N LEU A 4 31.86 56.36 -66.24
CA LEU A 4 31.75 54.88 -66.11
C LEU A 4 30.69 54.46 -65.06
N ASN A 5 29.98 53.37 -65.36
CA ASN A 5 28.90 52.74 -64.61
C ASN A 5 29.38 52.00 -63.35
N TYR A 6 28.51 51.91 -62.34
CA TYR A 6 28.41 50.72 -61.49
C TYR A 6 26.93 50.42 -61.22
N ALA A 7 26.48 49.24 -61.65
CA ALA A 7 25.18 48.68 -61.34
C ALA A 7 25.29 47.83 -60.06
N LEU A 8 24.38 48.03 -59.11
CA LEU A 8 24.22 47.17 -57.94
C LEU A 8 22.85 46.48 -58.04
N LEU A 9 22.85 45.16 -58.23
CA LEU A 9 21.67 44.30 -58.20
C LEU A 9 21.33 43.97 -56.73
N PHE A 10 20.10 44.25 -56.33
CA PHE A 10 19.50 43.76 -55.08
C PHE A 10 18.82 42.41 -55.33
N THR A 11 19.23 41.38 -54.60
CA THR A 11 18.54 40.09 -54.52
C THR A 11 17.48 40.11 -53.42
N ALA A 12 16.22 39.85 -53.78
CA ALA A 12 15.13 39.65 -52.83
C ALA A 12 15.10 38.19 -52.38
N ALA A 13 15.15 37.95 -51.07
CA ALA A 13 14.93 36.63 -50.48
C ALA A 13 13.43 36.42 -50.24
N VAL A 14 12.87 35.34 -50.79
CA VAL A 14 11.50 34.90 -50.54
C VAL A 14 11.48 34.09 -49.24
N ALA A 15 10.71 34.56 -48.25
CA ALA A 15 10.48 33.83 -47.01
C ALA A 15 9.37 32.78 -47.21
N PHE A 16 9.68 31.51 -46.97
CA PHE A 16 8.67 30.46 -46.82
C PHE A 16 8.14 30.50 -45.37
N ALA A 17 6.83 30.72 -45.21
CA ALA A 17 6.16 30.54 -43.93
C ALA A 17 6.02 29.03 -43.64
N GLN A 18 6.68 28.54 -42.60
CA GLN A 18 6.43 27.19 -42.06
C GLN A 18 5.17 27.22 -41.19
N GLU A 19 4.20 26.38 -41.53
CA GLU A 19 3.06 26.04 -40.68
C GLU A 19 3.56 25.33 -39.41
N PRO A 20 3.10 25.70 -38.20
CA PRO A 20 3.57 25.05 -36.98
C PRO A 20 3.13 23.58 -36.98
N ALA A 21 4.11 22.68 -36.96
CA ALA A 21 3.89 21.24 -36.85
C ALA A 21 3.09 20.94 -35.57
N ALA A 22 2.04 20.14 -35.71
CA ALA A 22 1.25 19.65 -34.59
C ALA A 22 2.17 19.01 -33.53
N THR A 23 2.06 19.47 -32.29
CA THR A 23 2.68 18.83 -31.14
C THR A 23 2.18 17.38 -31.07
N PRO A 24 3.06 16.37 -30.97
CA PRO A 24 2.60 15.01 -30.75
C PRO A 24 1.85 14.97 -29.42
N ALA A 25 0.57 14.60 -29.46
CA ALA A 25 -0.19 14.27 -28.27
C ALA A 25 0.58 13.19 -27.51
N ALA A 26 0.78 13.39 -26.20
CA ALA A 26 1.40 12.39 -25.34
C ALA A 26 0.71 11.05 -25.58
N SER A 27 1.48 10.05 -26.02
CA SER A 27 1.01 8.67 -26.11
C SER A 27 0.59 8.24 -24.72
N SER A 28 -0.72 8.21 -24.45
CA SER A 28 -1.24 7.51 -23.29
C SER A 28 -0.89 6.04 -23.49
N THR A 29 0.11 5.54 -22.75
CA THR A 29 0.30 4.11 -22.57
C THR A 29 -1.06 3.51 -22.17
N PRO A 30 -1.46 2.35 -22.74
CA PRO A 30 -2.71 1.72 -22.34
C PRO A 30 -2.68 1.53 -20.82
N SER A 31 -3.67 2.08 -20.12
CA SER A 31 -3.87 1.82 -18.71
C SER A 31 -4.02 0.32 -18.54
N ARG A 32 -2.98 -0.31 -17.99
CA ARG A 32 -3.03 -1.70 -17.53
C ARG A 32 -4.07 -1.72 -16.41
N SER A 33 -5.05 -2.61 -16.50
CA SER A 33 -6.05 -2.77 -15.46
C SER A 33 -6.30 -4.25 -15.23
N ILE A 34 -5.74 -4.75 -14.13
CA ILE A 34 -5.83 -6.14 -13.71
C ILE A 34 -7.03 -6.25 -12.78
N ARG A 35 -7.97 -7.12 -13.12
CA ARG A 35 -9.13 -7.44 -12.28
C ARG A 35 -8.72 -8.49 -11.25
N ILE A 36 -8.90 -8.17 -9.98
CA ILE A 36 -8.63 -9.07 -8.85
C ILE A 36 -9.99 -9.45 -8.26
N SER A 37 -10.25 -10.75 -8.09
CA SER A 37 -11.48 -11.24 -7.49
C SER A 37 -11.21 -12.35 -6.49
N PHE A 38 -11.86 -12.28 -5.34
CA PHE A 38 -11.67 -13.25 -4.25
C PHE A 38 -12.98 -13.46 -3.48
N VAL A 39 -13.09 -14.62 -2.86
CA VAL A 39 -14.16 -14.90 -1.89
C VAL A 39 -13.63 -14.46 -0.52
N PRO A 40 -14.26 -13.48 0.15
CA PRO A 40 -13.79 -13.04 1.45
C PRO A 40 -13.96 -14.16 2.48
N PRO A 41 -13.01 -14.35 3.41
CA PRO A 41 -13.18 -15.29 4.51
C PRO A 41 -14.48 -15.01 5.30
N PRO A 42 -15.08 -16.02 5.95
CA PRO A 42 -16.33 -15.84 6.71
C PRO A 42 -16.05 -15.21 8.08
N LEU A 43 -15.64 -13.94 8.08
CA LEU A 43 -15.37 -13.13 9.26
C LEU A 43 -15.89 -11.70 9.02
N GLU A 44 -16.48 -11.06 10.02
CA GLU A 44 -16.83 -9.65 9.93
C GLU A 44 -15.61 -8.78 10.28
N GLY A 45 -15.40 -7.68 9.57
CA GLY A 45 -14.23 -6.84 9.77
C GLY A 45 -13.90 -5.95 8.58
N THR A 46 -12.66 -5.48 8.53
CA THR A 46 -12.08 -4.71 7.42
C THR A 46 -11.08 -5.54 6.63
N ILE A 47 -10.87 -5.18 5.37
CA ILE A 47 -9.98 -5.87 4.45
C ILE A 47 -8.72 -5.01 4.24
N SER A 48 -7.56 -5.62 4.49
CA SER A 48 -6.29 -5.08 4.03
C SER A 48 -5.73 -6.00 2.95
N LEU A 49 -5.42 -5.45 1.78
CA LEU A 49 -5.05 -6.19 0.57
C LEU A 49 -3.83 -5.55 -0.08
N GLY A 50 -2.78 -6.34 -0.30
CA GLY A 50 -1.54 -5.91 -0.95
C GLY A 50 -1.29 -6.62 -2.26
N ILE A 51 -0.49 -6.00 -3.12
CA ILE A 51 0.15 -6.63 -4.28
C ILE A 51 1.61 -6.90 -3.95
N TYR A 52 2.06 -8.10 -4.31
CA TYR A 52 3.38 -8.61 -4.01
C TYR A 52 4.06 -9.05 -5.30
N ASP A 53 5.38 -8.87 -5.38
CA ASP A 53 6.18 -9.40 -6.47
C ASP A 53 6.52 -10.89 -6.26
N GLU A 54 7.25 -11.48 -7.22
CA GLU A 54 7.71 -12.87 -7.19
C GLU A 54 8.61 -13.22 -5.98
N ASN A 55 9.15 -12.22 -5.27
CA ASN A 55 9.99 -12.38 -4.09
C ASN A 55 9.20 -12.18 -2.78
N ASP A 56 7.87 -12.19 -2.85
CA ASP A 56 6.98 -11.92 -1.73
C ASP A 56 7.12 -10.50 -1.14
N GLN A 57 7.69 -9.56 -1.88
CA GLN A 57 7.84 -8.17 -1.43
C GLN A 57 6.56 -7.39 -1.75
N LEU A 58 6.01 -6.68 -0.76
CA LEU A 58 4.88 -5.78 -0.96
C LEU A 58 5.31 -4.62 -1.88
N VAL A 59 4.63 -4.48 -3.02
CA VAL A 59 4.89 -3.41 -3.99
C VAL A 59 3.77 -2.38 -4.04
N ARG A 60 2.58 -2.73 -3.52
CA ARG A 60 1.42 -1.84 -3.47
C ARG A 60 0.51 -2.20 -2.31
N VAL A 61 0.12 -1.23 -1.50
CA VAL A 61 -1.08 -1.33 -0.67
C VAL A 61 -2.28 -1.01 -1.56
N LEU A 62 -3.09 -2.03 -1.87
CA LEU A 62 -4.24 -1.85 -2.73
C LEU A 62 -5.46 -1.38 -1.96
N HIS A 63 -5.66 -1.92 -0.76
CA HIS A 63 -6.69 -1.51 0.20
C HIS A 63 -6.13 -1.55 1.61
N GLN A 64 -6.39 -0.50 2.38
CA GLN A 64 -6.10 -0.41 3.81
C GLN A 64 -7.41 -0.25 4.56
N GLU A 65 -7.67 -1.16 5.51
CA GLU A 65 -8.85 -1.11 6.39
C GLU A 65 -10.19 -0.92 5.64
N ALA A 66 -10.28 -1.44 4.42
CA ALA A 66 -11.44 -1.25 3.56
C ALA A 66 -12.65 -2.03 4.09
N SER A 67 -13.82 -1.43 3.95
CA SER A 67 -15.10 -2.10 4.15
C SER A 67 -15.45 -2.97 2.92
N PHE A 68 -16.44 -3.85 3.06
CA PHE A 68 -16.91 -4.68 1.94
C PHE A 68 -17.54 -3.83 0.82
N ASP A 69 -18.08 -2.65 1.15
CA ASP A 69 -18.72 -1.73 0.21
C ASP A 69 -17.70 -1.00 -0.69
N ASP A 70 -16.41 -1.02 -0.32
CA ASP A 70 -15.32 -0.49 -1.13
C ASP A 70 -14.96 -1.41 -2.32
N PHE A 71 -15.60 -2.57 -2.40
CA PHE A 71 -15.42 -3.55 -3.47
C PHE A 71 -16.65 -3.64 -4.36
N THR A 72 -16.44 -3.98 -5.64
CA THR A 72 -17.56 -4.31 -6.52
C THR A 72 -18.05 -5.73 -6.23
N ALA A 73 -19.35 -5.91 -5.99
CA ALA A 73 -19.96 -7.21 -5.86
C ALA A 73 -19.97 -7.97 -7.20
N GLY A 74 -19.26 -9.10 -7.25
CA GLY A 74 -19.43 -10.13 -8.27
C GLY A 74 -20.49 -11.16 -7.85
N PRO A 75 -20.82 -12.13 -8.72
CA PRO A 75 -21.85 -13.14 -8.43
C PRO A 75 -21.65 -13.88 -7.10
N ASP A 76 -20.39 -14.23 -6.79
CA ASP A 76 -20.00 -14.97 -5.58
C ASP A 76 -18.65 -14.49 -5.01
N ALA A 77 -18.25 -13.24 -5.31
CA ALA A 77 -16.91 -12.74 -4.99
C ALA A 77 -16.91 -11.22 -4.80
N LEU A 78 -15.93 -10.70 -4.05
CA LEU A 78 -15.55 -9.30 -4.10
C LEU A 78 -14.58 -9.06 -5.25
N VAL A 79 -14.65 -7.87 -5.85
CA VAL A 79 -13.85 -7.51 -7.01
C VAL A 79 -13.22 -6.13 -6.81
N THR A 80 -11.92 -6.03 -7.07
CA THR A 80 -11.16 -4.78 -7.17
C THR A 80 -10.31 -4.76 -8.43
N LYS A 81 -9.64 -3.65 -8.70
CA LYS A 81 -8.71 -3.49 -9.82
C LYS A 81 -7.38 -2.95 -9.35
N TRP A 82 -6.31 -3.38 -9.99
CA TRP A 82 -4.98 -2.82 -9.86
C TRP A 82 -4.52 -2.27 -11.21
N ASP A 83 -3.87 -1.11 -11.18
CA ASP A 83 -3.43 -0.37 -12.36
C ASP A 83 -2.01 -0.73 -12.83
N GLY A 84 -1.34 -1.66 -12.15
CA GLY A 84 0.03 -2.06 -12.47
C GLY A 84 1.09 -1.12 -11.90
N LYS A 85 0.73 -0.27 -10.92
CA LYS A 85 1.64 0.70 -10.30
C LYS A 85 1.94 0.38 -8.84
N ASP A 86 3.06 0.90 -8.36
CA ASP A 86 3.41 0.90 -6.93
C ASP A 86 2.67 2.02 -6.16
N ASP A 87 2.94 2.14 -4.85
CA ASP A 87 2.35 3.17 -3.98
C ASP A 87 2.77 4.61 -4.35
N PHE A 88 3.87 4.77 -5.08
CA PHE A 88 4.35 6.07 -5.56
C PHE A 88 3.80 6.44 -6.95
N GLY A 89 3.00 5.54 -7.55
CA GLY A 89 2.42 5.74 -8.88
C GLY A 89 3.38 5.44 -10.03
N TYR A 90 4.52 4.80 -9.77
CA TYR A 90 5.42 4.33 -10.83
C TYR A 90 4.91 3.03 -11.43
N GLU A 91 5.04 2.90 -12.76
CA GLU A 91 4.73 1.68 -13.48
C GLU A 91 5.68 0.55 -13.06
N LEU A 92 5.12 -0.62 -12.76
CA LEU A 92 5.89 -1.79 -12.44
C LEU A 92 6.25 -2.59 -13.70
N TRP A 93 7.33 -3.37 -13.58
CA TRP A 93 7.86 -4.16 -14.68
C TRP A 93 6.89 -5.30 -15.05
N PRO A 94 6.81 -5.69 -16.33
CA PRO A 94 6.08 -6.90 -16.71
C PRO A 94 6.60 -8.12 -15.94
N GLY A 95 5.70 -8.97 -15.46
CA GLY A 95 6.03 -10.13 -14.65
C GLY A 95 4.84 -10.66 -13.85
N THR A 96 5.11 -11.69 -13.05
CA THR A 96 4.13 -12.31 -12.16
C THR A 96 4.04 -11.54 -10.85
N TYR A 97 2.82 -11.28 -10.40
CA TYR A 97 2.50 -10.64 -9.13
C TYR A 97 1.43 -11.44 -8.38
N HIS A 98 1.38 -11.31 -7.07
CA HIS A 98 0.42 -12.00 -6.21
C HIS A 98 -0.40 -10.97 -5.45
N ALA A 99 -1.70 -11.21 -5.31
CA ALA A 99 -2.52 -10.42 -4.40
C ALA A 99 -2.96 -11.26 -3.21
N ARG A 100 -2.71 -10.78 -2.00
CA ARG A 100 -3.07 -11.45 -0.75
C ARG A 100 -3.38 -10.43 0.33
N GLY A 101 -4.15 -10.85 1.32
CA GLY A 101 -4.60 -9.93 2.34
C GLY A 101 -5.04 -10.60 3.64
N PHE A 102 -5.57 -9.76 4.51
CA PHE A 102 -6.13 -10.15 5.78
C PHE A 102 -7.52 -9.54 5.94
N LEU A 103 -8.45 -10.37 6.38
CA LEU A 103 -9.72 -9.92 6.91
C LEU A 103 -9.55 -9.76 8.41
N VAL A 104 -9.69 -8.53 8.89
CA VAL A 104 -9.33 -8.08 10.23
C VAL A 104 -10.59 -7.83 11.03
N ALA A 105 -10.89 -8.68 12.02
CA ALA A 105 -12.03 -8.43 12.90
C ALA A 105 -11.81 -7.15 13.73
N PRO A 106 -12.89 -6.51 14.22
CA PRO A 106 -12.77 -5.35 15.08
C PRO A 106 -11.83 -5.59 16.26
N MET A 107 -10.77 -4.77 16.33
CA MET A 107 -9.79 -4.78 17.41
C MET A 107 -10.13 -3.72 18.46
N LYS A 108 -9.79 -3.99 19.72
CA LYS A 108 -9.95 -3.02 20.80
C LYS A 108 -8.61 -2.38 21.12
N VAL A 109 -8.45 -1.11 20.74
CA VAL A 109 -7.29 -0.29 21.07
C VAL A 109 -7.57 0.52 22.33
N GLN A 110 -6.67 0.47 23.31
CA GLN A 110 -6.78 1.23 24.56
C GLN A 110 -5.42 1.80 24.93
N GLU A 111 -5.37 3.11 25.20
CA GLU A 111 -4.18 3.71 25.81
C GLU A 111 -4.06 3.25 27.27
N ILE A 112 -2.88 2.78 27.66
CA ILE A 112 -2.61 2.24 28.99
C ILE A 112 -1.56 3.07 29.73
N THR A 113 -1.92 3.51 30.94
CA THR A 113 -1.01 4.22 31.85
C THR A 113 -0.39 3.20 32.80
N ALA A 114 0.59 2.43 32.33
CA ALA A 114 1.35 1.55 33.22
C ALA A 114 2.57 2.28 33.82
N GLU A 115 3.21 1.71 34.84
CA GLU A 115 4.53 2.15 35.33
C GLU A 115 5.59 1.98 34.24
N ALA A 116 6.68 2.74 34.32
CA ALA A 116 7.74 2.82 33.30
C ALA A 116 8.49 1.50 33.11
N THR A 117 7.86 0.53 32.44
CA THR A 117 8.57 -0.58 31.81
C THR A 117 9.30 -0.01 30.60
N PRO A 118 10.63 -0.15 30.51
CA PRO A 118 11.37 0.32 29.35
C PRO A 118 10.77 -0.30 28.08
N ALA A 119 10.66 0.51 27.03
CA ALA A 119 10.12 0.04 25.77
C ALA A 119 10.97 -1.16 25.27
N PRO A 120 10.32 -2.26 24.86
CA PRO A 120 11.02 -3.47 24.45
C PRO A 120 11.93 -3.17 23.25
N GLU A 121 13.04 -3.90 23.15
CA GLU A 121 13.87 -3.92 21.94
C GLU A 121 13.18 -4.64 20.77
N GLN A 122 12.13 -5.43 21.06
CA GLN A 122 11.37 -6.15 20.04
C GLN A 122 10.69 -5.20 19.07
N GLN A 123 11.01 -5.39 17.79
CA GLN A 123 10.42 -4.67 16.67
C GLN A 123 9.27 -5.44 16.03
N ALA A 124 9.13 -6.74 16.33
CA ALA A 124 8.06 -7.56 15.80
C ALA A 124 7.57 -8.63 16.81
N VAL A 125 6.30 -8.99 16.70
CA VAL A 125 5.62 -10.02 17.50
C VAL A 125 4.99 -11.08 16.61
N LYS A 126 5.13 -12.35 17.01
CA LYS A 126 4.50 -13.47 16.30
C LYS A 126 3.07 -13.65 16.79
N VAL A 127 2.12 -13.71 15.86
CA VAL A 127 0.69 -13.91 16.14
C VAL A 127 0.15 -15.05 15.31
N ARG A 128 -0.53 -15.99 15.96
CA ARG A 128 -1.25 -17.08 15.30
C ARG A 128 -2.68 -16.65 14.99
N LEU A 129 -3.07 -16.80 13.72
CA LEU A 129 -4.34 -16.33 13.19
C LEU A 129 -5.46 -17.37 13.32
N MET A 130 -6.68 -16.96 12.98
CA MET A 130 -7.79 -17.90 12.76
C MET A 130 -7.56 -18.70 11.47
N ALA A 131 -8.14 -19.89 11.41
CA ALA A 131 -8.15 -20.66 10.17
C ALA A 131 -9.13 -20.00 9.20
N ASN A 132 -8.71 -19.78 7.97
CA ASN A 132 -9.63 -19.46 6.89
C ASN A 132 -10.18 -20.80 6.35
N PRO A 133 -11.47 -21.11 6.52
CA PRO A 133 -12.04 -22.37 6.03
C PRO A 133 -12.09 -22.48 4.49
N LEU A 134 -11.84 -21.37 3.78
CA LEU A 134 -11.69 -21.36 2.32
C LEU A 134 -10.29 -21.81 1.90
N GLU A 135 -9.33 -21.86 2.82
CA GLU A 135 -7.93 -22.22 2.59
C GLU A 135 -7.60 -23.55 3.27
N LYS A 136 -6.59 -24.26 2.75
CA LYS A 136 -6.12 -25.52 3.35
C LYS A 136 -5.24 -25.31 4.60
N SER A 137 -4.90 -24.07 4.90
CA SER A 137 -3.92 -23.71 5.94
C SER A 137 -4.53 -23.70 7.34
N GLU A 138 -4.04 -24.58 8.21
CA GLU A 138 -4.46 -24.61 9.61
C GLU A 138 -3.81 -23.47 10.43
N ARG A 139 -4.46 -22.30 10.47
CA ARG A 139 -4.11 -21.17 11.37
C ARG A 139 -2.69 -20.64 11.17
N PRO A 140 -2.44 -19.87 10.09
CA PRO A 140 -1.12 -19.32 9.79
C PRO A 140 -0.59 -18.44 10.94
N THR A 141 0.74 -18.37 11.06
CA THR A 141 1.42 -17.46 12.00
C THR A 141 2.10 -16.36 11.20
N ILE A 142 1.86 -15.12 11.58
CA ILE A 142 2.47 -13.94 10.96
C ILE A 142 3.29 -13.16 11.98
N GLN A 143 4.13 -12.25 11.49
CA GLN A 143 4.84 -11.28 12.32
C GLN A 143 4.24 -9.90 12.11
N LEU A 144 3.97 -9.22 13.20
CA LEU A 144 3.41 -7.87 13.24
C LEU A 144 4.42 -6.91 13.84
N MET A 145 4.43 -5.68 13.34
CA MET A 145 5.25 -4.58 13.84
C MET A 145 4.46 -3.28 13.88
N GLY A 146 5.00 -2.29 14.59
CA GLY A 146 4.51 -0.93 14.52
C GLY A 146 5.01 -0.25 13.24
N GLY A 147 4.15 0.55 12.62
CA GLY A 147 4.46 1.38 11.46
C GLY A 147 4.08 2.83 11.70
N ILE A 148 4.63 3.70 10.86
CA ILE A 148 4.23 5.10 10.76
C ILE A 148 3.90 5.34 9.29
N ASP A 149 2.77 5.98 9.04
CA ASP A 149 2.41 6.55 7.74
C ASP A 149 1.96 7.99 7.97
N ASP A 150 2.73 8.95 7.46
CA ASP A 150 2.64 10.36 7.82
C ASP A 150 2.59 10.60 9.35
N GLU A 151 1.44 10.98 9.90
CA GLU A 151 1.22 11.16 11.35
C GLU A 151 0.50 9.96 12.02
N ASP A 152 0.02 9.00 11.23
CA ASP A 152 -0.69 7.82 11.70
C ASP A 152 0.28 6.74 12.19
N VAL A 153 0.00 6.20 13.38
CA VAL A 153 0.69 5.03 13.90
C VAL A 153 -0.17 3.80 13.66
N LEU A 154 0.44 2.84 12.98
CA LEU A 154 -0.21 1.67 12.42
C LEU A 154 0.29 0.38 13.09
N LEU A 155 -0.58 -0.62 13.17
CA LEU A 155 -0.16 -2.01 13.27
C LEU A 155 -0.10 -2.58 11.86
N LYS A 156 1.04 -3.16 11.47
CA LYS A 156 1.26 -3.72 10.13
C LYS A 156 1.97 -5.05 10.20
N THR A 157 1.92 -5.81 9.12
CA THR A 157 2.80 -6.97 8.94
C THR A 157 4.25 -6.52 8.72
N VAL A 158 5.20 -7.42 8.96
CA VAL A 158 6.64 -7.13 8.76
C VAL A 158 7.03 -6.84 7.30
N ASP A 159 6.27 -7.36 6.34
CA ASP A 159 6.43 -7.06 4.91
C ASP A 159 5.77 -5.72 4.51
N GLY A 160 5.08 -5.05 5.44
CA GLY A 160 4.67 -3.66 5.29
C GLY A 160 3.17 -3.40 5.14
N LEU A 161 2.32 -4.44 5.03
CA LEU A 161 0.88 -4.28 4.81
C LEU A 161 0.20 -3.71 6.07
N PRO A 162 -0.39 -2.50 6.01
CA PRO A 162 -1.15 -1.93 7.12
C PRO A 162 -2.37 -2.79 7.45
N LEU A 163 -2.65 -3.00 8.73
CA LEU A 163 -3.80 -3.81 9.19
C LEU A 163 -4.78 -3.02 10.06
N LEU A 164 -4.28 -2.01 10.77
CA LEU A 164 -5.05 -1.19 11.70
C LEU A 164 -4.36 0.16 11.93
N THR A 165 -5.11 1.25 11.80
CA THR A 165 -4.70 2.58 12.25
C THR A 165 -5.07 2.75 13.72
N MET A 166 -4.08 3.00 14.57
CA MET A 166 -4.28 3.01 16.02
C MET A 166 -4.58 4.40 16.57
N THR A 167 -3.73 5.37 16.20
CA THR A 167 -3.74 6.73 16.72
C THR A 167 -2.85 7.62 15.86
N GLN A 168 -3.04 8.93 15.98
CA GLN A 168 -2.13 9.92 15.42
C GLN A 168 -1.11 10.37 16.46
N ALA A 169 0.14 10.52 16.04
CA ALA A 169 1.23 10.97 16.88
C ALA A 169 2.26 11.75 16.06
N PRO A 170 2.19 13.09 15.99
CA PRO A 170 3.22 13.86 15.33
C PRO A 170 4.57 13.71 16.05
N GLY A 171 5.66 13.66 15.28
CA GLY A 171 7.02 13.58 15.83
C GLY A 171 7.37 12.22 16.44
N VAL A 172 6.82 11.11 15.92
CA VAL A 172 7.24 9.77 16.34
C VAL A 172 8.71 9.54 15.99
N LYS A 173 9.49 9.19 17.01
CA LYS A 173 10.88 8.72 16.87
C LYS A 173 10.96 7.22 16.72
N ARG A 174 10.12 6.51 17.48
CA ARG A 174 10.15 5.04 17.52
C ARG A 174 8.78 4.46 17.83
N VAL A 175 8.46 3.39 17.14
CA VAL A 175 7.36 2.48 17.49
C VAL A 175 7.95 1.10 17.76
N SER A 176 7.65 0.51 18.90
CA SER A 176 8.05 -0.86 19.23
C SER A 176 6.86 -1.66 19.72
N VAL A 177 6.91 -2.98 19.54
CA VAL A 177 5.80 -3.87 19.87
C VAL A 177 6.24 -4.98 20.82
N ALA A 178 5.35 -5.38 21.71
CA ALA A 178 5.53 -6.53 22.60
C ALA A 178 4.27 -7.41 22.62
N PRO A 179 4.40 -8.70 22.94
CA PRO A 179 3.25 -9.54 23.21
C PRO A 179 2.38 -8.92 24.31
N GLY A 180 1.06 -8.91 24.10
CA GLY A 180 0.07 -8.51 25.08
C GLY A 180 -0.65 -9.70 25.71
N GLU A 181 -1.62 -9.40 26.56
CA GLU A 181 -2.48 -10.44 27.16
C GLU A 181 -3.39 -11.10 26.12
N ASN A 182 -3.76 -12.36 26.35
CA ASN A 182 -4.72 -13.10 25.53
C ASN A 182 -4.43 -13.11 24.02
N GLY A 183 -3.14 -13.10 23.64
CA GLY A 183 -2.72 -13.04 22.23
C GLY A 183 -2.90 -11.66 21.59
N GLY A 184 -3.07 -10.62 22.39
CA GLY A 184 -3.01 -9.22 21.96
C GLY A 184 -1.59 -8.73 21.76
N VAL A 185 -1.47 -7.43 21.50
CA VAL A 185 -0.19 -6.75 21.27
C VAL A 185 -0.16 -5.45 22.09
N THR A 186 0.98 -5.14 22.68
CA THR A 186 1.25 -3.84 23.28
C THR A 186 2.14 -3.04 22.35
N VAL A 187 1.75 -1.81 22.04
CA VAL A 187 2.50 -0.89 21.19
C VAL A 187 3.01 0.27 22.03
N HIS A 188 4.29 0.56 21.90
CA HIS A 188 4.96 1.68 22.56
C HIS A 188 5.33 2.70 21.49
N ILE A 189 4.92 3.95 21.70
CA ILE A 189 5.19 5.07 20.81
C ILE A 189 6.05 6.04 21.59
N GLU A 190 7.23 6.34 21.08
CA GLU A 190 8.14 7.33 21.63
C GLU A 190 8.20 8.53 20.69
N THR A 191 7.88 9.71 21.23
CA THR A 191 8.05 11.01 20.55
C THR A 191 9.17 11.80 21.23
N ASP A 192 9.47 12.99 20.71
CA ASP A 192 10.39 13.93 21.37
C ASP A 192 9.99 14.32 22.81
N ALA A 193 8.69 14.31 23.09
CA ALA A 193 8.14 14.86 24.34
C ALA A 193 7.56 13.79 25.27
N THR A 194 7.04 12.69 24.73
CA THR A 194 6.23 11.73 25.49
C THR A 194 6.47 10.30 25.06
N SER A 195 6.26 9.35 25.98
CA SER A 195 6.09 7.94 25.65
C SER A 195 4.65 7.54 25.93
N ARG A 196 3.97 6.98 24.93
CA ARG A 196 2.59 6.49 25.02
C ARG A 196 2.56 4.99 24.79
N ARG A 197 1.61 4.31 25.42
CA ARG A 197 1.45 2.86 25.28
C ARG A 197 0.01 2.49 25.02
N PHE A 198 -0.17 1.53 24.14
CA PHE A 198 -1.46 1.04 23.73
C PHE A 198 -1.53 -0.47 23.87
N SER A 199 -2.60 -0.97 24.45
CA SER A 199 -2.98 -2.38 24.37
C SER A 199 -3.95 -2.57 23.23
N ILE A 200 -3.67 -3.55 22.36
CA ILE A 200 -4.53 -3.98 21.27
C ILE A 200 -4.99 -5.41 21.59
N ALA A 201 -6.29 -5.56 21.80
CA ALA A 201 -6.91 -6.88 21.96
C ALA A 201 -7.58 -7.34 20.65
N GLY A 202 -7.64 -8.66 20.46
CA GLY A 202 -8.26 -9.26 19.28
C GLY A 202 -7.36 -9.38 18.05
N VAL A 203 -6.05 -9.15 18.19
CA VAL A 203 -5.08 -9.21 17.07
C VAL A 203 -5.04 -10.60 16.42
N ASN A 204 -5.30 -11.66 17.17
CA ASN A 204 -5.39 -13.01 16.63
C ASN A 204 -6.69 -13.29 15.84
N ARG A 205 -7.68 -12.39 15.88
CA ARG A 205 -8.96 -12.50 15.16
C ARG A 205 -8.82 -11.94 13.74
N MET A 206 -7.90 -12.53 12.98
CA MET A 206 -7.71 -12.22 11.57
C MET A 206 -7.69 -13.53 10.78
N MET A 207 -8.13 -13.47 9.52
CA MET A 207 -7.99 -14.57 8.56
C MET A 207 -7.18 -14.09 7.37
N ALA A 208 -6.10 -14.82 7.04
CA ALA A 208 -5.36 -14.60 5.81
C ALA A 208 -6.16 -15.16 4.62
N PHE A 209 -6.07 -14.51 3.47
CA PHE A 209 -6.64 -15.00 2.22
C PHE A 209 -5.74 -14.68 1.04
N ASP A 210 -5.81 -15.52 0.03
CA ASP A 210 -5.07 -15.38 -1.22
C ASP A 210 -6.05 -15.06 -2.36
N CYS A 211 -5.69 -14.13 -3.25
CA CYS A 211 -6.48 -13.75 -4.42
C CYS A 211 -5.92 -14.31 -5.73
N GLY A 212 -4.81 -15.05 -5.68
CA GLY A 212 -4.13 -15.66 -6.81
C GLY A 212 -2.97 -14.83 -7.37
N GLU A 213 -2.46 -15.35 -8.48
CA GLU A 213 -1.37 -14.76 -9.26
C GLU A 213 -1.90 -14.01 -10.48
N PHE A 214 -1.19 -12.97 -10.90
CA PHE A 214 -1.54 -12.10 -12.01
C PHE A 214 -0.31 -11.81 -12.85
N GLU A 215 -0.48 -11.83 -14.17
CA GLU A 215 0.56 -11.45 -15.13
C GLU A 215 0.39 -9.99 -15.54
N LEU A 216 1.37 -9.15 -15.21
CA LEU A 216 1.47 -7.79 -15.72
C LEU A 216 2.20 -7.82 -17.07
N ARG A 217 1.55 -7.32 -18.13
CA ARG A 217 2.08 -7.31 -19.51
C ARG A 217 2.35 -5.89 -20.00
#